data_AF-A0A7W5GPT5-F1
#
_entry.id   AF-A0A7W5GPT5-F1
#
_cell.length_a   1.000
_cell.length_b   1.000
_cell.length_c   1.000
_cell.angle_alpha   90.00
_cell.angle_beta   90.00
_cell.angle_gamma   90.00
#
_symmetry.space_group_name_H-M   'P 1'
#
loop_
_entity.id
_entity.type
_entity.pdbx_description
1 polymer ?
#
loop_
_entity_poly.entity_id
_entity_poly.type
_entity_poly.pdbx_seq_one_letter_code
_entity_poly.pdbx_strand_id
1 'polypeptide(L)' 'MLNFLIPSSIPVPDANTLQLISIASLIVGICLVLAGGAFLLWGKKAGGGWKVVLGWVLAAIGATLTLSHAVQLMLY' A
#
# COMPACT_ATOMS: atom_id res chain seq x y z
N MET A 1 29.11 11.07 18.80
CA MET A 1 27.66 11.36 18.67
C MET A 1 27.48 12.40 17.58
N LEU A 2 27.03 12.00 16.40
CA LEU A 2 26.64 12.96 15.37
C LEU A 2 25.23 13.44 15.70
N ASN A 3 25.12 14.65 16.27
CA ASN A 3 23.84 15.34 16.41
C ASN A 3 23.36 15.69 15.00
N PHE A 4 22.43 14.88 14.48
CA PHE A 4 21.72 15.18 13.25
C PHE A 4 20.77 16.34 13.57
N LEU A 5 21.25 17.58 13.37
CA LEU A 5 20.44 18.79 13.43
C LEU A 5 19.44 18.72 12.27
N ILE A 6 18.28 18.14 12.53
CA ILE A 6 17.13 18.20 11.63
C ILE A 6 16.75 19.68 11.57
N PRO A 7 16.92 20.36 10.40
CA PRO A 7 16.51 21.75 10.29
C PRO A 7 15.01 21.83 10.54
N SER A 8 14.59 22.72 11.44
CA SER A 8 13.20 22.94 11.88
C SER A 8 12.27 23.53 10.81
N SER A 9 12.59 23.32 9.53
CA SER A 9 11.96 23.98 8.38
C SER A 9 11.33 23.01 7.39
N ILE A 10 11.29 21.71 7.68
CA ILE A 10 10.47 20.77 6.92
C ILE A 10 9.13 20.72 7.63
N PRO A 11 8.04 21.25 7.05
CA PRO A 11 6.70 21.08 7.61
C PRO A 11 6.37 19.59 7.48
N VAL A 12 6.65 18.85 8.54
CA VAL A 12 6.17 17.47 8.66
C VAL A 12 4.66 17.53 8.88
N PRO A 13 3.87 16.72 8.15
CA PRO A 13 2.42 16.70 8.35
C PRO A 13 2.11 16.38 9.80
N ASP A 14 1.11 17.06 10.34
CA ASP A 14 0.63 16.84 11.70
C ASP A 14 0.29 15.36 11.93
N ALA A 15 0.45 14.87 13.16
CA ALA A 15 0.20 13.48 13.56
C ALA A 15 -1.11 12.92 12.99
N ASN A 16 -2.16 13.72 13.09
CA ASN A 16 -3.49 13.41 12.58
C ASN A 16 -3.52 13.25 11.06
N THR A 17 -2.76 14.07 10.34
CA THR A 17 -2.65 14.02 8.87
C THR A 17 -1.93 12.74 8.44
N LEU A 18 -0.84 12.37 9.10
CA LEU A 18 -0.10 11.12 8.81
C LEU A 18 -0.96 9.88 9.04
N GLN A 19 -1.74 9.87 10.13
CA GLN A 19 -2.62 8.76 10.48
C GLN A 19 -3.77 8.62 9.48
N LEU A 20 -4.36 9.75 9.04
CA LEU A 20 -5.41 9.77 8.02
C LEU A 20 -4.92 9.24 6.66
N ILE A 21 -3.72 9.64 6.22
CA ILE A 21 -3.12 9.14 4.97
C ILE A 21 -2.82 7.65 5.08
N SER A 22 -2.35 7.19 6.24
CA SER A 22 -2.08 5.76 6.51
C SER A 22 -3.36 4.92 6.39
N ILE A 23 -4.45 5.36 7.02
CA ILE A 23 -5.75 4.67 6.96
C ILE A 23 -6.29 4.68 5.52
N ALA A 24 -6.26 5.82 4.83
CA ALA A 24 -6.72 5.92 3.45
C ALA A 24 -5.93 4.97 2.53
N SER A 25 -4.61 4.93 2.68
CA SER A 25 -3.75 4.05 1.88
C SER A 25 -3.93 2.57 2.22
N LEU A 26 -4.18 2.22 3.49
CA LEU A 26 -4.51 0.87 3.92
C LEU A 26 -5.79 0.36 3.23
N ILE A 27 -6.84 1.19 3.20
CA ILE A 27 -8.11 0.86 2.53
C ILE A 27 -7.88 0.64 1.04
N VAL A 28 -7.13 1.53 0.38
CA VAL A 28 -6.79 1.41 -1.05
C VAL A 28 -5.98 0.13 -1.31
N GLY A 29 -5.01 -0.19 -0.45
CA GLY A 29 -4.21 -1.40 -0.54
C GLY A 29 -5.05 -2.68 -0.47
N ILE A 30 -5.97 -2.76 0.49
CA ILE A 30 -6.90 -3.90 0.64
C ILE A 30 -7.79 -4.04 -0.61
N CYS A 31 -8.33 -2.92 -1.11
CA CYS A 31 -9.12 -2.92 -2.34
C CYS A 31 -8.32 -3.41 -3.55
N LEU A 32 -7.05 -3.01 -3.69
CA LEU A 32 -6.17 -3.51 -4.75
C LEU A 32 -5.90 -5.01 -4.63
N VAL A 33 -5.68 -5.53 -3.43
CA VAL A 33 -5.48 -6.98 -3.20
C VAL A 33 -6.72 -7.77 -3.60
N LEU A 34 -7.90 -7.32 -3.16
CA LEU A 34 -9.18 -7.96 -3.51
C LEU A 34 -9.45 -7.90 -5.02
N ALA A 35 -9.24 -6.75 -5.65
CA ALA A 35 -9.39 -6.57 -7.08
C ALA A 35 -8.39 -7.44 -7.87
N GLY A 36 -7.12 -7.47 -7.46
CA GLY A 36 -6.10 -8.33 -8.05
C GLY A 36 -6.43 -9.82 -7.93
N GLY A 37 -6.89 -10.26 -6.76
CA GLY A 37 -7.34 -11.63 -6.52
C GLY A 37 -8.56 -12.01 -7.37
N ALA A 38 -9.57 -11.14 -7.46
CA ALA A 38 -10.73 -11.35 -8.32
C ALA A 38 -10.32 -11.40 -9.81
N PHE A 39 -9.42 -10.51 -10.23
CA PHE A 39 -8.91 -10.47 -11.60
C PHE A 39 -8.08 -11.70 -11.95
N LEU A 40 -7.31 -12.24 -11.00
CA LEU A 40 -6.58 -13.50 -11.13
C LEU A 40 -7.51 -14.69 -11.34
N LEU A 41 -8.57 -14.80 -10.53
CA LEU A 41 -9.57 -15.87 -10.65
C LEU A 41 -10.29 -15.81 -11.99
N TRP A 42 -10.65 -14.61 -12.44
CA TRP A 42 -11.30 -14.40 -13.74
C TRP A 42 -10.34 -14.66 -14.92
N GLY A 43 -9.09 -14.20 -14.81
CA GLY A 43 -8.05 -14.39 -15.80
C GLY A 43 -7.65 -15.86 -15.99
N LYS A 44 -7.62 -16.64 -14.90
CA LYS A 44 -7.40 -18.09 -14.96
C LYS A 44 -8.51 -18.81 -15.72
N LYS A 45 -9.77 -18.37 -15.56
CA LYS A 45 -10.92 -18.95 -16.26
C LYS A 45 -10.95 -18.59 -17.75
N ALA A 46 -10.35 -17.47 -18.13
CA ALA A 46 -10.35 -16.94 -19.50
C ALA A 46 -9.12 -17.34 -20.33
N GLY A 47 -8.16 -18.11 -19.80
CA GLY A 47 -6.99 -18.62 -20.55
C GLY A 47 -5.97 -17.57 -21.01
N GLY A 48 -6.12 -16.31 -20.61
CA GLY A 48 -5.22 -15.21 -21.00
C GLY A 48 -4.06 -15.03 -20.04
N GLY A 49 -2.91 -15.67 -20.30
CA GLY A 49 -1.73 -15.65 -19.43
C GLY A 49 -1.25 -14.25 -19.01
N TRP A 50 -1.31 -13.26 -19.90
CA TRP A 50 -0.94 -11.87 -19.59
C TRP A 50 -1.84 -11.22 -18.51
N LYS A 51 -3.14 -11.55 -18.51
CA LYS A 51 -4.10 -11.00 -17.54
C LYS A 51 -3.84 -11.56 -16.14
N VAL A 52 -3.36 -12.80 -16.07
CA VAL A 52 -2.93 -13.44 -14.82
C VAL A 52 -1.69 -12.75 -14.27
N VAL A 53 -0.67 -12.47 -15.10
CA VAL A 53 0.52 -11.71 -14.68
C VAL A 53 0.14 -10.34 -14.14
N LEU A 54 -0.74 -9.61 -14.86
CA LEU A 54 -1.20 -8.29 -14.43
C LEU A 54 -1.94 -8.35 -13.07
N GLY A 55 -2.77 -9.37 -12.85
CA GLY A 55 -3.44 -9.59 -11.57
C GLY A 55 -2.48 -9.89 -10.41
N TRP A 56 -1.41 -10.66 -10.66
CA TRP A 56 -0.36 -10.91 -9.66
C TRP A 56 0.41 -9.64 -9.31
N VAL A 57 0.75 -8.81 -10.30
CA VAL A 57 1.42 -7.53 -10.07
C VAL A 57 0.54 -6.60 -9.23
N LEU A 58 -0.75 -6.50 -9.56
CA LEU A 58 -1.69 -5.66 -8.82
C LEU A 58 -1.87 -6.14 -7.37
N ALA A 59 -1.96 -7.46 -7.17
CA ALA A 59 -2.03 -8.06 -5.83
C ALA A 59 -0.75 -7.82 -5.02
N ALA A 60 0.43 -7.92 -5.64
CA ALA A 60 1.71 -7.66 -4.99
C ALA A 60 1.87 -6.18 -4.58
N ILE A 61 1.46 -5.25 -5.44
CA ILE A 61 1.45 -3.81 -5.13
C ILE A 61 0.50 -3.53 -3.96
N GLY A 62 -0.73 -4.06 -4.02
CA GLY A 62 -1.71 -3.91 -2.94
C GLY A 62 -1.19 -4.45 -1.61
N ALA A 63 -0.59 -5.65 -1.60
CA ALA A 63 -0.05 -6.26 -0.39
C ALA A 63 1.11 -5.45 0.20
N THR A 64 1.99 -4.93 -0.65
CA THR A 64 3.10 -4.06 -0.22
C THR A 64 2.56 -2.79 0.42
N LEU A 65 1.57 -2.14 -0.20
CA LEU A 65 0.93 -0.92 0.33
C LEU A 65 0.27 -1.18 1.70
N THR A 66 -0.48 -2.27 1.81
CA THR A 66 -1.14 -2.65 3.07
C THR A 66 -0.12 -2.90 4.16
N LEU A 67 0.96 -3.63 3.89
CA LEU A 67 2.02 -3.89 4.87
C LEU A 67 2.75 -2.61 5.27
N SER A 68 3.12 -1.75 4.33
CA SER A 68 3.84 -0.52 4.63
C SER A 68 3.03 0.44 5.52
N HIS A 69 1.74 0.56 5.26
CA HIS A 69 0.87 1.44 6.06
C HIS A 69 0.36 0.77 7.34
N ALA A 70 0.18 -0.55 7.37
CA ALA A 70 -0.10 -1.28 8.60
C ALA A 70 1.05 -1.14 9.61
N VAL A 71 2.30 -1.20 9.15
CA VAL A 71 3.48 -0.97 10.00
C VAL A 71 3.51 0.48 10.50
N GLN A 72 3.20 1.47 9.64
CA GLN A 72 3.05 2.87 10.10
C GLN A 72 1.95 3.04 11.14
N LEU A 73 0.83 2.31 11.03
CA LEU A 73 -0.27 2.36 11.99
C LEU A 73 0.08 1.64 13.32
N MET A 74 1.02 0.70 13.30
CA MET A 74 1.42 -0.07 14.48
C MET A 74 2.58 0.58 15.25
N LEU A 75 3.43 1.35 14.56
CA LEU A 75 4.58 2.05 15.14
C LEU A 75 4.27 3.49 15.57
N TYR A 76 3.06 4.00 15.29
CA TYR A 76 2.59 5.36 15.63
C TYR A 76 1.32 5.28 16.46
#